data_AF-A0AAF0S540-F1
#
_entry.id   AF-A0AAF0S540-F1
#
_cell.length_a   1.000
_cell.length_b   1.000
_cell.length_c   1.000
_cell.angle_alpha   90.00
_cell.angle_beta   90.00
_cell.angle_gamma   90.00
#
_symmetry.space_group_name_H-M   'P 1'
#
loop_
_entity.id
_entity.type
_entity.pdbx_description
1 polymer ?
#
loop_
_entity_poly.entity_id
_entity_poly.type
_entity_poly.pdbx_seq_one_letter_code
_entity_poly.pdbx_strand_id
1 'polypeptide(L)'
;MSEYVKPTRSRARKKMPRVLIVGELMLTLVLFRYLINFTSIVSPVESTVWRMIINFVSILFMLGMSVLVVRAILGVPSARPQSWRSVVRSSILLFISNWLLSVLDLQGIIYSGFIMSPELVAVPIIIAEIIMFLPSVRKFYTPPFTDTPPLKSWLLYLINIPMINAESYRLVCSESEE
;
A
#
# COMPACT_ATOMS: atom_id res chain seq x y z
N MET A 1 31.62 37.23 14.69
CA MET A 1 30.15 37.16 14.88
C MET A 1 29.62 36.43 13.65
N SER A 2 29.48 35.10 13.75
CA SER A 2 29.12 34.24 12.62
C SER A 2 27.63 34.35 12.35
N GLU A 3 27.28 34.81 11.15
CA GLU A 3 25.91 34.99 10.70
C GLU A 3 25.29 33.62 10.46
N TYR A 4 24.41 33.20 11.37
CA TYR A 4 23.73 31.91 11.32
C TYR A 4 22.72 31.93 10.16
N VAL A 5 23.16 31.57 8.95
CA VAL A 5 22.29 31.42 7.79
C VAL A 5 21.37 30.23 8.05
N LYS A 6 20.13 30.53 8.45
CA LYS A 6 19.05 29.55 8.60
C LYS A 6 18.90 28.82 7.27
N PRO A 7 19.10 27.50 7.19
CA PRO A 7 18.83 26.79 5.94
C PRO A 7 17.33 26.89 5.69
N THR A 8 16.95 27.74 4.75
CA THR A 8 15.60 27.78 4.18
C THR A 8 15.35 26.42 3.56
N ARG A 9 14.73 25.53 4.35
CA ARG A 9 14.19 24.24 3.93
C ARG A 9 13.06 24.47 2.92
N SER A 10 13.37 24.97 1.73
CA SER A 10 12.47 24.81 0.60
C SER A 10 12.54 23.32 0.23
N ARG A 11 11.72 22.50 0.91
CA ARG A 11 11.34 21.19 0.38
C ARG A 11 10.72 21.45 -0.98
N ALA A 12 11.52 21.43 -2.04
CA ALA A 12 11.01 21.40 -3.40
C ALA A 12 9.99 20.26 -3.44
N ARG A 13 8.70 20.58 -3.60
CA ARG A 13 7.65 19.57 -3.66
C ARG A 13 8.00 18.67 -4.84
N LYS A 14 8.47 17.46 -4.54
CA LYS A 14 8.81 16.47 -5.56
C LYS A 14 7.52 16.19 -6.34
N LYS A 15 7.52 16.51 -7.63
CA LYS A 15 6.33 16.33 -8.47
C LYS A 15 6.03 14.84 -8.55
N MET A 16 4.79 14.48 -8.24
CA MET A 16 4.33 13.09 -8.28
C MET A 16 4.37 12.57 -9.73
N PRO A 17 4.97 11.40 -9.99
CA PRO A 17 4.98 10.84 -11.34
C PRO A 17 3.54 10.48 -11.74
N ARG A 18 3.14 10.80 -12.97
CA ARG A 18 1.77 10.57 -13.48
C ARG A 18 1.32 9.11 -13.36
N VAL A 19 2.25 8.18 -13.53
CA VAL A 19 1.97 6.74 -13.41
C VAL A 19 1.55 6.36 -11.99
N LEU A 20 2.02 7.07 -10.96
CA LEU A 20 1.65 6.80 -9.58
C LEU A 20 0.20 7.22 -9.27
N ILE A 21 -0.33 8.21 -10.01
CA ILE A 21 -1.76 8.59 -9.94
C ILE A 21 -2.64 7.42 -10.43
N VAL A 22 -2.18 6.68 -11.44
CA VAL A 22 -2.87 5.46 -11.91
C VAL A 22 -2.86 4.40 -10.80
N GLY A 23 -1.74 4.22 -10.09
CA GLY A 23 -1.66 3.29 -8.96
C GLY A 23 -2.61 3.67 -7.81
N GLU A 24 -2.71 4.97 -7.48
CA GLU A 24 -3.67 5.48 -6.51
C GLU A 24 -5.13 5.25 -6.94
N LEU A 25 -5.43 5.48 -8.22
CA LEU A 25 -6.75 5.19 -8.79
C LEU A 25 -7.09 3.70 -8.70
N MET A 26 -6.15 2.80 -9.00
CA MET A 26 -6.37 1.34 -8.86
C MET A 26 -6.68 0.94 -7.41
N LEU A 27 -5.93 1.47 -6.44
CA LEU A 27 -6.23 1.23 -5.02
C LEU A 27 -7.59 1.82 -4.61
N THR A 28 -7.98 2.95 -5.21
CA THR A 28 -9.29 3.58 -4.97
C THR A 28 -10.44 2.72 -5.51
N LEU A 29 -10.26 2.09 -6.67
CA LEU A 29 -11.23 1.11 -7.21
C LEU A 29 -11.39 -0.09 -6.26
N VAL A 30 -10.29 -0.58 -5.68
CA VAL A 30 -10.34 -1.66 -4.67
C VAL A 30 -11.09 -1.21 -3.42
N LEU A 31 -10.86 0.01 -2.94
CA LEU A 31 -11.61 0.56 -1.81
C LEU A 31 -13.10 0.62 -2.12
N PHE A 32 -13.46 1.15 -3.28
CA PHE A 32 -14.85 1.24 -3.73
C PHE A 32 -15.51 -0.14 -3.79
N ARG A 33 -14.77 -1.16 -4.25
CA ARG A 33 -15.25 -2.54 -4.25
C ARG A 33 -15.52 -3.06 -2.85
N TYR A 34 -14.61 -2.85 -1.90
CA TYR A 34 -14.84 -3.25 -0.51
C TYR A 34 -16.04 -2.53 0.13
N LEU A 35 -16.28 -1.26 -0.22
CA LEU A 35 -17.45 -0.52 0.26
C LEU A 35 -18.77 -1.11 -0.27
N ILE A 36 -18.82 -1.48 -1.55
CA ILE A 36 -19.99 -2.16 -2.12
C ILE A 36 -20.23 -3.50 -1.42
N ASN A 37 -19.18 -4.29 -1.20
CA ASN A 37 -19.31 -5.61 -0.55
C ASN A 37 -19.77 -5.52 0.90
N PHE A 38 -19.52 -4.40 1.57
CA PHE A 38 -20.07 -4.15 2.90
C PHE A 38 -21.61 -4.12 2.90
N THR A 39 -22.22 -3.63 1.81
CA THR A 39 -23.69 -3.58 1.69
C THR A 39 -24.31 -4.95 1.41
N SER A 40 -23.59 -5.86 0.74
CA SER A 40 -24.12 -7.17 0.36
C SER A 40 -24.05 -8.21 1.49
N ILE A 41 -23.16 -8.03 2.46
CA ILE A 41 -22.95 -8.99 3.56
C ILE A 41 -23.95 -8.80 4.72
N VAL A 42 -24.77 -7.75 4.68
CA VAL A 42 -25.78 -7.45 5.70
C VAL A 42 -27.07 -8.32 5.55
N SER A 43 -27.14 -9.29 4.63
CA SER A 43 -28.33 -10.15 4.46
C SER A 43 -27.98 -11.56 3.98
N PRO A 44 -28.66 -12.66 4.41
CA PRO A 44 -29.69 -12.81 5.45
C PRO A 44 -29.15 -13.44 6.74
N VAL A 45 -29.83 -13.15 7.86
CA VAL A 45 -29.60 -13.80 9.17
C VAL A 45 -30.02 -15.26 9.08
N GLU A 46 -29.07 -16.15 8.82
CA GLU A 46 -29.29 -17.59 8.92
C GLU A 46 -29.43 -18.02 10.40
N SER A 47 -30.29 -18.99 10.67
CA SER A 47 -30.69 -19.40 12.03
C SER A 47 -29.59 -20.12 12.83
N THR A 48 -28.46 -20.46 12.20
CA THR A 48 -27.38 -21.21 12.86
C THR A 48 -26.37 -20.26 13.49
N VAL A 49 -26.22 -20.33 14.83
CA VAL A 49 -25.25 -19.51 15.61
C VAL A 49 -23.84 -19.54 15.01
N TRP A 50 -23.39 -20.71 14.53
CA TRP A 50 -22.09 -20.88 13.90
C TRP A 50 -21.89 -19.98 12.67
N ARG A 51 -22.92 -19.87 11.82
CA ARG A 51 -22.87 -19.06 10.60
C ARG A 51 -22.95 -17.56 10.92
N MET A 52 -23.68 -17.20 11.97
CA MET A 52 -23.69 -15.83 12.49
C MET A 52 -22.29 -15.40 12.96
N ILE A 53 -21.56 -16.28 13.67
CA ILE A 53 -20.18 -16.03 14.10
C ILE A 53 -19.26 -15.85 12.89
N ILE A 54 -19.31 -16.75 11.91
CA ILE A 54 -18.49 -16.66 10.70
C ILE A 54 -18.75 -15.35 9.95
N ASN A 55 -20.02 -15.00 9.73
CA ASN A 55 -20.38 -13.76 9.04
C ASN A 55 -19.87 -12.52 9.80
N PHE A 56 -19.99 -12.49 11.13
CA PHE A 56 -19.46 -11.39 11.94
C PHE A 56 -17.93 -11.27 11.81
N VAL A 57 -17.22 -12.39 11.86
CA VAL A 57 -15.76 -12.42 11.66
C VAL A 57 -15.39 -11.94 10.26
N SER A 58 -16.12 -12.36 9.22
CA SER A 58 -15.91 -11.91 7.84
C SER A 58 -16.13 -10.40 7.68
N ILE A 59 -17.12 -9.82 8.35
CA ILE A 59 -17.35 -8.36 8.37
C ILE A 59 -16.16 -7.64 9.01
N LEU A 60 -15.71 -8.08 10.19
CA LEU A 60 -14.55 -7.49 10.86
C LEU A 60 -13.29 -7.60 10.00
N PHE A 61 -13.11 -8.74 9.33
CA PHE A 61 -12.00 -8.95 8.42
C PHE A 61 -12.04 -7.96 7.26
N MET A 62 -13.17 -7.82 6.56
CA MET A 62 -13.34 -6.85 5.48
C MET A 62 -13.12 -5.40 5.92
N LEU A 63 -13.55 -5.03 7.13
CA LEU A 63 -13.24 -3.72 7.71
C LEU A 63 -11.73 -3.54 7.91
N GLY A 64 -11.03 -4.58 8.38
CA GLY A 64 -9.57 -4.58 8.43
C GLY A 64 -8.94 -4.36 7.06
N MET A 65 -9.45 -5.04 6.03
CA MET A 65 -8.98 -4.90 4.65
C MET A 65 -9.20 -3.48 4.11
N SER A 66 -10.37 -2.88 4.33
CA SER A 66 -10.65 -1.52 3.87
C SER A 66 -9.74 -0.48 4.53
N VAL A 67 -9.44 -0.64 5.83
CA VAL A 67 -8.47 0.20 6.55
C VAL A 67 -7.07 0.08 5.93
N LEU A 68 -6.66 -1.12 5.52
CA LEU A 68 -5.38 -1.32 4.83
C LEU A 68 -5.34 -0.63 3.47
N VAL A 69 -6.42 -0.67 2.69
CA VAL A 69 -6.50 0.07 1.42
C VAL A 69 -6.39 1.58 1.65
N VAL A 70 -7.13 2.11 2.64
CA VAL A 70 -7.06 3.54 2.98
C VAL A 70 -5.64 3.94 3.39
N ARG A 71 -4.98 3.14 4.23
CA ARG A 71 -3.58 3.37 4.61
C ARG A 71 -2.65 3.33 3.40
N ALA A 72 -2.90 2.44 2.45
CA ALA A 72 -2.13 2.37 1.21
C ALA A 72 -2.32 3.65 0.37
N ILE A 73 -3.57 4.07 0.11
CA ILE A 73 -3.88 5.29 -0.64
C ILE A 73 -3.21 6.51 0.00
N LEU A 74 -3.36 6.70 1.32
CA LEU A 74 -2.74 7.81 2.05
C LEU A 74 -1.21 7.73 2.07
N GLY A 75 -0.64 6.53 1.94
CA GLY A 75 0.81 6.30 1.87
C GLY A 75 1.43 6.70 0.53
N VAL A 76 0.66 6.66 -0.56
CA VAL A 76 1.15 6.97 -1.91
C VAL A 76 1.78 8.38 -2.03
N PRO A 77 1.12 9.48 -1.64
CA PRO A 77 1.64 10.83 -1.86
C PRO A 77 2.78 11.24 -0.91
N SER A 78 3.10 10.44 0.11
CA SER A 78 4.05 10.79 1.19
C SER A 78 5.51 10.99 0.73
N ALA A 79 5.90 10.45 -0.43
CA ALA A 79 7.27 10.49 -0.97
C ALA A 79 8.36 9.94 -0.02
N ARG A 80 7.98 9.20 1.03
CA ARG A 80 8.90 8.55 1.98
C ARG A 80 9.11 7.08 1.61
N PRO A 81 10.33 6.53 1.71
CA PRO A 81 10.59 5.12 1.43
C PRO A 81 9.78 4.20 2.37
N GLN A 82 9.59 4.60 3.63
CA GLN A 82 8.76 3.86 4.58
C GLN A 82 7.29 3.78 4.13
N SER A 83 6.78 4.83 3.49
CA SER A 83 5.42 4.84 2.96
C SER A 83 5.31 3.93 1.74
N TRP A 84 6.27 3.98 0.81
CA TRP A 84 6.34 3.01 -0.30
C TRP A 84 6.25 1.57 0.19
N ARG A 85 7.05 1.24 1.20
CA ARG A 85 7.10 -0.08 1.80
C ARG A 85 5.79 -0.50 2.44
N SER A 86 5.15 0.43 3.16
CA SER A 86 3.84 0.20 3.77
C SER A 86 2.77 -0.07 2.72
N VAL A 87 2.79 0.67 1.61
CA VAL A 87 1.86 0.48 0.48
C VAL A 87 2.07 -0.90 -0.13
N VAL A 88 3.29 -1.25 -0.55
CA VAL A 88 3.58 -2.55 -1.17
C VAL A 88 3.24 -3.72 -0.24
N ARG A 89 3.64 -3.66 1.03
CA ARG A 89 3.28 -4.71 1.99
C ARG A 89 1.77 -4.84 2.20
N SER A 90 1.06 -3.71 2.23
CA SER A 90 -0.39 -3.72 2.34
C SER A 90 -1.00 -4.34 1.09
N SER A 91 -0.56 -3.97 -0.12
CA SER A 91 -0.98 -4.57 -1.38
C SER A 91 -0.79 -6.09 -1.41
N ILE A 92 0.37 -6.59 -0.99
CA ILE A 92 0.65 -8.04 -0.89
C ILE A 92 -0.35 -8.71 0.06
N LEU A 93 -0.58 -8.11 1.23
CA LEU A 93 -1.50 -8.66 2.22
C LEU A 93 -2.96 -8.61 1.72
N LEU A 94 -3.35 -7.53 1.03
CA LEU A 94 -4.63 -7.41 0.35
C LEU A 94 -4.84 -8.53 -0.68
N PHE A 95 -3.81 -8.80 -1.49
CA PHE A 95 -3.85 -9.86 -2.49
C PHE A 95 -4.03 -11.25 -1.86
N ILE A 96 -3.20 -11.59 -0.88
CA ILE A 96 -3.25 -12.91 -0.19
C ILE A 96 -4.59 -13.11 0.52
N SER A 97 -5.06 -12.09 1.24
CA SER A 97 -6.34 -12.13 1.94
C SER A 97 -7.52 -12.24 1.00
N ASN A 98 -7.50 -11.53 -0.14
CA ASN A 98 -8.54 -11.64 -1.17
C ASN A 98 -8.59 -13.06 -1.76
N TRP A 99 -7.43 -13.65 -2.03
CA TRP A 99 -7.34 -15.03 -2.51
C TRP A 99 -7.87 -16.03 -1.46
N LEU A 100 -7.51 -15.85 -0.19
CA LEU A 100 -8.00 -16.70 0.90
C LEU A 100 -9.53 -16.61 1.04
N LEU A 101 -10.11 -15.41 0.97
CA LEU A 101 -11.57 -15.24 0.99
C LEU A 101 -12.23 -15.97 -0.17
N SER A 102 -11.67 -15.88 -1.38
CA SER A 102 -12.19 -16.60 -2.54
C SER A 102 -12.20 -18.12 -2.32
N VAL A 103 -11.14 -18.69 -1.74
CA VAL A 103 -11.09 -20.12 -1.42
C VAL A 103 -12.17 -20.50 -0.39
N LEU A 104 -12.36 -19.68 0.64
CA LEU A 104 -13.38 -19.93 1.66
C LEU A 104 -14.81 -19.84 1.11
N ASP A 105 -15.04 -18.94 0.15
CA ASP A 105 -16.33 -18.77 -0.54
C ASP A 105 -16.62 -19.97 -1.46
N LEU A 106 -15.63 -20.43 -2.22
CA LEU A 106 -15.74 -21.64 -3.04
C LEU A 106 -16.04 -22.91 -2.22
N GLN A 107 -15.58 -22.96 -0.97
CA GLN A 107 -15.89 -24.05 -0.03
C GLN A 107 -17.26 -23.89 0.64
N GLY A 108 -17.99 -22.80 0.38
CA GLY A 108 -19.29 -22.51 0.98
C GLY A 108 -19.23 -22.20 2.48
N ILE A 109 -18.04 -21.87 2.99
CA ILE A 109 -17.82 -21.51 4.41
C ILE A 109 -18.30 -20.08 4.66
N ILE A 110 -18.02 -19.18 3.72
CA ILE A 110 -18.54 -17.82 3.71
C ILE A 110 -19.48 -17.64 2.52
N TYR A 111 -20.50 -16.79 2.68
CA TYR A 111 -21.36 -16.37 1.57
C TYR A 111 -21.05 -14.93 1.26
N SER A 112 -20.19 -14.73 0.29
CA SER A 112 -19.72 -13.39 -0.08
C SER A 112 -20.64 -12.71 -1.12
N GLY A 113 -21.66 -13.43 -1.60
CA GLY A 113 -22.61 -13.00 -2.63
C GLY A 113 -21.96 -12.97 -4.02
N PHE A 114 -22.78 -12.84 -5.07
CA PHE A 114 -22.34 -12.79 -6.48
C PHE A 114 -21.37 -11.62 -6.81
N ILE A 115 -21.13 -10.73 -5.84
CA ILE A 115 -20.39 -9.47 -5.94
C ILE A 115 -18.94 -9.65 -5.42
N MET A 116 -18.42 -10.87 -5.33
CA MET A 116 -17.06 -11.13 -4.83
C MET A 116 -16.19 -11.87 -5.85
N SER A 117 -16.25 -11.45 -7.12
CA SER A 117 -15.25 -11.86 -8.13
C SER A 117 -13.85 -11.42 -7.65
N PRO A 118 -12.97 -12.35 -7.24
CA PRO A 118 -11.66 -12.03 -6.70
C PRO A 118 -10.78 -11.28 -7.70
N GLU A 119 -11.04 -11.44 -8.99
CA GLU A 119 -10.32 -10.80 -10.09
C GLU A 119 -10.46 -9.28 -10.04
N LEU A 120 -11.63 -8.77 -9.62
CA LEU A 120 -11.91 -7.33 -9.55
C LEU A 120 -11.11 -6.61 -8.44
N VAL A 121 -10.57 -7.36 -7.49
CA VAL A 121 -9.66 -6.85 -6.45
C VAL A 121 -8.21 -7.19 -6.81
N ALA A 122 -7.96 -8.41 -7.27
CA ALA A 122 -6.62 -8.90 -7.60
C ALA A 122 -5.96 -8.11 -8.74
N VAL A 123 -6.68 -7.85 -9.84
CA VAL A 123 -6.11 -7.19 -11.02
C VAL A 123 -5.66 -5.76 -10.70
N PRO A 124 -6.50 -4.88 -10.09
CA PRO A 124 -6.05 -3.55 -9.70
C PRO A 124 -4.88 -3.56 -8.72
N ILE A 125 -4.84 -4.51 -7.77
CA ILE A 125 -3.72 -4.64 -6.82
C ILE A 125 -2.43 -4.96 -7.55
N ILE A 126 -2.43 -5.95 -8.46
CA ILE A 126 -1.26 -6.33 -9.25
C ILE A 126 -0.76 -5.13 -10.06
N ILE A 127 -1.66 -4.39 -10.71
CA ILE A 127 -1.30 -3.20 -11.50
C ILE A 127 -0.66 -2.15 -10.58
N ALA A 128 -1.26 -1.86 -9.43
CA ALA A 128 -0.71 -0.90 -8.47
C ALA A 128 0.69 -1.34 -8.00
N GLU A 129 0.90 -2.63 -7.77
CA GLU A 129 2.17 -3.18 -7.33
C GLU A 129 3.26 -3.09 -8.41
N ILE A 130 2.94 -3.43 -9.65
CA ILE A 130 3.85 -3.23 -10.80
C ILE A 130 4.27 -1.76 -10.90
N ILE A 131 3.32 -0.83 -10.76
CA ILE A 131 3.58 0.61 -10.78
C ILE A 131 4.57 1.01 -9.69
N MET A 132 4.43 0.47 -8.47
CA MET A 132 5.29 0.78 -7.34
C MET A 132 6.76 0.39 -7.57
N PHE A 133 7.04 -0.59 -8.44
CA PHE A 133 8.40 -1.02 -8.78
C PHE A 133 8.99 -0.31 -10.00
N LEU A 134 8.23 0.52 -10.71
CA LEU A 134 8.74 1.27 -11.86
C LEU A 134 9.90 2.21 -11.46
N PRO A 135 10.92 2.41 -12.32
CA PRO A 135 12.06 3.27 -12.02
C PRO A 135 11.67 4.70 -11.64
N SER A 136 10.66 5.27 -12.31
CA SER A 136 10.16 6.63 -12.05
C SER A 136 9.53 6.76 -10.66
N VAL A 137 8.84 5.73 -10.19
CA VAL A 137 8.20 5.68 -8.87
C VAL A 137 9.23 5.42 -7.78
N ARG A 138 10.17 4.49 -8.00
CA ARG A 138 11.27 4.26 -7.05
C ARG A 138 12.11 5.53 -6.87
N LYS A 139 12.43 6.22 -7.96
CA LYS A 139 13.09 7.54 -7.92
C LYS A 139 12.28 8.56 -7.12
N PHE A 140 10.95 8.52 -7.15
CA PHE A 140 10.10 9.41 -6.35
C PHE A 140 10.25 9.15 -4.84
N TYR A 141 10.33 7.91 -4.40
CA TYR A 141 10.48 7.54 -2.98
C TYR A 141 11.94 7.53 -2.47
N THR A 142 12.92 7.60 -3.36
CA THR A 142 14.33 7.83 -2.99
C THR A 142 14.51 9.26 -2.45
N PRO A 143 15.21 9.44 -1.31
CA PRO A 143 15.56 10.77 -0.80
C PRO A 143 16.31 11.63 -1.84
N PRO A 144 16.18 12.97 -1.77
CA PRO A 144 16.98 13.84 -2.63
C PRO A 144 18.47 13.64 -2.37
N PHE A 145 19.32 13.86 -3.37
CA PHE A 145 20.78 13.71 -3.30
C PHE A 145 21.29 12.28 -3.07
N THR A 146 20.44 11.27 -3.30
CA THR A 146 20.86 9.86 -3.29
C THR A 146 20.53 9.21 -4.63
N ASP A 147 21.43 8.36 -5.11
CA ASP A 147 21.18 7.56 -6.30
C ASP A 147 20.03 6.58 -6.08
N THR A 148 19.28 6.29 -7.15
CA THR A 148 18.14 5.38 -7.05
C THR A 148 18.66 3.95 -6.86
N PRO A 149 18.33 3.26 -5.73
CA PRO A 149 18.85 1.91 -5.48
C PRO A 149 18.38 0.92 -6.56
N PRO A 150 19.16 -0.14 -6.84
CA PRO A 150 18.74 -1.19 -7.75
C PRO A 150 17.50 -1.92 -7.22
N LEU A 151 16.74 -2.56 -8.11
CA LEU A 151 15.46 -3.22 -7.77
C LEU A 151 15.61 -4.26 -6.64
N LYS A 152 16.74 -4.99 -6.60
CA LYS A 152 17.06 -5.96 -5.56
C LYS A 152 17.02 -5.34 -4.15
N SER A 153 17.53 -4.12 -3.97
CA SER A 153 17.52 -3.44 -2.66
C SER A 153 16.11 -3.10 -2.20
N TRP A 154 15.23 -2.74 -3.14
CA TRP A 154 13.80 -2.48 -2.84
C TRP A 154 13.05 -3.75 -2.43
N LEU A 155 13.37 -4.89 -3.07
CA LEU A 155 12.83 -6.19 -2.66
C LEU A 155 13.31 -6.59 -1.26
N LEU A 156 14.61 -6.45 -0.97
CA LEU A 156 15.17 -6.72 0.36
C LEU A 156 14.58 -5.80 1.43
N TYR A 157 14.27 -4.56 1.07
CA TYR A 157 13.61 -3.61 1.97
C TYR A 157 12.22 -4.07 2.40
N LEU A 158 11.51 -4.84 1.58
CA LEU A 158 10.26 -5.48 2.01
C LEU A 158 10.47 -6.41 3.22
N ILE A 159 11.67 -6.91 3.47
CA ILE A 159 12.00 -7.87 4.55
C ILE A 159 12.76 -7.19 5.72
N ASN A 160 12.68 -5.87 5.86
CA ASN A 160 13.33 -5.05 6.93
C ASN A 160 14.83 -4.80 6.75
N ILE A 161 15.40 -5.10 5.59
CA ILE A 161 16.81 -4.78 5.32
C ILE A 161 16.90 -3.31 4.84
N PRO A 162 17.64 -2.42 5.52
CA PRO A 162 17.70 -1.01 5.16
C PRO A 162 18.28 -0.81 3.75
N MET A 163 17.67 0.06 2.95
CA MET A 163 18.13 0.35 1.57
C MET A 163 19.38 1.22 1.53
N ILE A 164 19.57 2.08 2.54
CA ILE A 164 20.65 3.06 2.60
C ILE A 164 21.20 3.00 4.03
N ASN A 165 22.51 2.77 4.17
CA ASN A 165 23.18 2.80 5.48
C ASN A 165 23.12 4.22 6.04
N ALA A 166 22.72 4.36 7.32
CA ALA A 166 22.58 5.66 7.98
C ALA A 166 23.86 6.51 7.95
N GLU A 167 25.03 5.88 7.82
CA GLU A 167 26.34 6.53 7.69
C GLU A 167 26.48 7.37 6.42
N SER A 168 25.87 6.96 5.30
CA SER A 168 25.96 7.69 4.03
C SER A 168 25.30 9.07 4.06
N TYR A 169 24.30 9.27 4.93
CA TYR A 169 23.68 10.59 5.13
C TYR A 169 24.55 11.55 5.92
N ARG A 170 25.45 11.05 6.78
CA ARG A 170 26.37 11.92 7.53
C ARG A 170 27.40 12.56 6.60
N LEU A 171 27.89 11.80 5.62
CA LEU A 171 28.91 12.25 4.67
C LEU A 171 28.39 13.34 3.71
N VAL A 172 27.16 13.19 3.19
CA VAL A 172 26.56 14.19 2.28
C VAL A 172 26.27 15.51 2.99
N CYS A 173 25.93 15.49 4.29
CA CYS A 173 25.75 16.73 5.05
C CYS A 173 27.10 17.39 5.39
N SER A 174 28.14 16.62 5.72
CA SER A 174 29.46 17.19 6.03
C SER A 174 30.15 17.81 4.81
N GLU A 175 29.96 17.24 3.61
CA GLU A 175 30.55 17.78 2.37
C GLU A 175 29.85 19.07 1.89
N SER A 176 28.65 19.37 2.40
CA SER A 176 27.94 20.63 2.14
C SER A 176 28.25 21.75 3.15
N GLU A 177 29.06 21.45 4.16
CA GLU A 177 29.47 22.38 5.23
C GLU A 177 30.92 22.90 5.07
N GLU A 178 31.66 22.41 4.06
CA GLU A 178 32.97 22.93 3.62
C GLU A 178 32.82 23.83 2.37
#